data_AF-A0A8B7RAM7-F1
#
_entry.id   AF-A0A8B7RAM7-F1
#
_cell.length_a   1.000
_cell.length_b   1.000
_cell.length_c   1.000
_cell.angle_alpha   90.00
_cell.angle_beta   90.00
_cell.angle_gamma   90.00
#
_symmetry.space_group_name_H-M   'P 1'
#
loop_
_entity.id
_entity.type
_entity.pdbx_description
1 polymer ?
#
loop_
_entity_poly.entity_id
_entity_poly.type
_entity_poly.pdbx_seq_one_letter_code
_entity_poly.pdbx_strand_id
1 'polypeptide(L)'
;MPEIVDSCSLASPASVCQTKHLHLRCSVDFTRQALTGTAALTIQSQEDNLRSLVRWDERPVPASSPAISLSPLTLLQPLPSPTSPSAPACLGIQILVRLNYTLLICLFVLYRNQEVVIEISFETSPKSSALQWLTPEQTSGKRHPYLFSQCQAIHCRAILPCQDTPSVKLTYTAEVSVPKELVALMSAIRDGEALDPGDSSRKIYRFNQKVPIPCYLIALVVGALESRQIGPRTLVWSEKEQVEKSAYEFSETESMLKIAEDLGGPYVWGQYDLLVLPPSFPYGGMENPCLTFVTPTLLVDILNQVDWNTWLYSPGLPPVKPKDLAAFDKSRDQAIHTYQEHRASMHPVTAMLAPLPLGHIKRMQEVYNFNAINNSEIRFRWLRLCIQSKWEEAIPLALKMVTEQGRMKFTRPLFKDLAAFDKSRDQAIHTYQEHRASMHPVTAMLVGKDLKVD
;
A
#
# COMPACT_ATOMS: atom_id res chain seq x y z
N MET A 1 -14.22 25.90 -18.89
CA MET A 1 -14.32 24.58 -18.22
C MET A 1 -14.21 24.82 -16.72
N PRO A 2 -14.86 24.03 -15.85
CA PRO A 2 -14.59 24.09 -14.42
C PRO A 2 -13.12 23.76 -14.16
N GLU A 3 -12.53 24.39 -13.14
CA GLU A 3 -11.16 24.13 -12.73
C GLU A 3 -11.06 22.70 -12.16
N ILE A 4 -10.09 21.92 -12.64
CA ILE A 4 -9.90 20.54 -12.17
C ILE A 4 -9.13 20.61 -10.85
N VAL A 5 -9.84 20.34 -9.75
CA VAL A 5 -9.30 20.40 -8.38
C VAL A 5 -9.12 18.99 -7.83
N ASP A 6 -7.92 18.70 -7.33
CA ASP A 6 -7.68 17.50 -6.52
C ASP A 6 -8.16 17.75 -5.09
N SER A 7 -9.36 17.26 -4.75
CA SER A 7 -9.95 17.37 -3.41
C SER A 7 -9.21 16.57 -2.33
N CYS A 8 -8.23 15.76 -2.69
CA CYS A 8 -7.45 14.91 -1.79
C CYS A 8 -6.06 15.48 -1.47
N SER A 9 -5.69 16.64 -2.02
CA SER A 9 -4.42 17.31 -1.77
C SER A 9 -4.65 18.71 -1.20
N LEU A 10 -3.96 19.07 -0.11
CA LEU A 10 -3.90 20.46 0.38
C LEU A 10 -2.73 21.23 -0.25
N ALA A 11 -1.90 20.53 -1.03
CA ALA A 11 -0.78 21.09 -1.77
C ALA A 11 -1.18 22.16 -2.79
N SER A 12 -0.26 23.07 -3.09
CA SER A 12 -0.39 23.93 -4.28
C SER A 12 -0.60 23.04 -5.52
N PRO A 13 -1.63 23.32 -6.35
CA PRO A 13 -1.92 22.50 -7.51
C PRO A 13 -0.84 22.64 -8.59
N ALA A 14 -0.82 21.70 -9.52
CA ALA A 14 0.12 21.67 -10.65
C ALA A 14 0.07 22.90 -11.58
N SER A 15 -0.96 23.75 -11.45
CA SER A 15 -1.11 25.05 -12.12
C SER A 15 -0.30 26.19 -11.48
N VAL A 16 0.12 26.06 -10.22
CA VAL A 16 0.90 27.06 -9.47
C VAL A 16 2.38 26.71 -9.48
N CYS A 17 2.71 25.47 -9.13
CA CYS A 17 4.09 24.96 -9.12
C CYS A 17 4.12 23.44 -9.27
N GLN A 18 5.24 22.89 -9.72
CA GLN A 18 5.42 21.46 -9.93
C GLN A 18 6.79 21.00 -9.43
N THR A 19 6.79 20.01 -8.55
CA THR A 19 8.00 19.26 -8.19
C THR A 19 8.49 18.47 -9.40
N LYS A 20 9.77 18.62 -9.76
CA LYS A 20 10.42 17.92 -10.88
C LYS A 20 11.39 16.84 -10.43
N HIS A 21 12.04 17.04 -9.29
CA HIS A 21 12.96 16.08 -8.68
C HIS A 21 12.82 16.04 -7.15
N LEU A 22 13.02 14.86 -6.57
CA LEU A 22 13.27 14.64 -5.15
C LEU A 22 14.64 13.98 -4.96
N HIS A 23 15.52 14.59 -4.17
CA HIS A 23 16.64 13.89 -3.57
C HIS A 23 16.29 13.60 -2.10
N LEU A 24 16.13 12.32 -1.76
CA LEU A 24 15.79 11.86 -0.41
C LEU A 24 17.02 11.28 0.27
N ARG A 25 17.46 11.87 1.38
CA ARG A 25 18.51 11.29 2.22
C ARG A 25 17.93 10.97 3.59
N CYS A 26 17.75 9.69 3.92
CA CYS A 26 17.13 9.30 5.19
C CYS A 26 17.81 8.10 5.87
N SER A 27 17.56 7.98 7.16
CA SER A 27 18.01 6.89 8.03
C SER A 27 16.81 6.19 8.65
N VAL A 28 16.84 4.85 8.67
CA VAL A 28 15.77 4.00 9.18
C VAL A 28 16.09 3.55 10.61
N ASP A 29 15.34 4.06 11.59
CA ASP A 29 15.48 3.69 12.99
C ASP A 29 14.33 2.76 13.43
N PHE A 30 14.65 1.47 13.53
CA PHE A 30 13.72 0.44 14.02
C PHE A 30 13.44 0.53 15.53
N THR A 31 14.32 1.17 16.31
CA THR A 31 14.13 1.36 17.76
C THR A 31 13.11 2.46 18.02
N ARG A 32 13.21 3.57 17.29
CA ARG A 32 12.28 4.70 17.37
C ARG A 32 11.06 4.55 16.46
N GLN A 33 11.06 3.58 15.55
CA GLN A 33 10.07 3.41 14.48
C GLN A 33 9.88 4.69 13.65
N ALA A 34 11.00 5.28 13.24
CA ALA A 34 11.04 6.55 12.53
C ALA A 34 12.02 6.53 11.34
N LEU A 35 11.64 7.23 10.28
CA LEU A 35 12.54 7.70 9.23
C LEU A 35 12.95 9.14 9.57
N THR A 36 14.25 9.41 9.61
CA THR A 36 14.82 10.75 9.84
C THR A 36 15.70 11.14 8.67
N GLY A 37 15.62 12.39 8.21
CA GLY A 37 16.39 12.77 7.02
C GLY A 37 16.07 14.14 6.45
N THR A 38 16.55 14.37 5.22
CA THR A 38 16.19 15.53 4.40
C THR A 38 15.51 15.10 3.09
N ALA A 39 14.51 15.88 2.68
CA ALA A 39 13.90 15.82 1.37
C ALA A 39 14.24 17.12 0.62
N ALA A 40 15.13 17.03 -0.37
CA ALA A 40 15.51 18.15 -1.24
C ALA A 40 14.70 18.10 -2.53
N LEU A 41 13.84 19.09 -2.72
CA LEU A 41 12.79 19.10 -3.73
C LEU A 41 13.04 20.22 -4.74
N THR A 42 13.27 19.83 -5.99
CA THR A 42 13.39 20.78 -7.11
C THR A 42 11.99 21.15 -7.58
N ILE A 43 11.58 22.40 -7.34
CA ILE A 43 10.24 22.91 -7.64
C ILE A 43 10.32 23.96 -8.75
N GLN A 44 9.54 23.77 -9.80
CA GLN A 44 9.39 24.70 -10.92
C GLN A 44 8.13 25.55 -10.75
N SER A 45 8.26 26.88 -10.78
CA SER A 45 7.11 27.79 -10.80
C SER A 45 6.34 27.70 -12.12
N GLN A 46 5.01 27.69 -12.06
CA GLN A 46 4.13 27.85 -13.23
C GLN A 46 3.54 29.27 -13.32
N GLU A 47 3.84 30.13 -12.35
CA GLU A 47 3.35 31.51 -12.26
C GLU A 47 4.50 32.52 -12.27
N ASP A 48 4.23 33.71 -12.80
CA ASP A 48 5.09 34.87 -12.61
C ASP A 48 4.77 35.55 -11.29
N ASN A 49 5.81 35.99 -10.59
CA ASN A 49 5.72 36.61 -9.27
C ASN A 49 5.32 35.66 -8.11
N LEU A 50 5.66 34.38 -8.20
CA LEU A 50 5.45 33.43 -7.11
C LEU A 50 6.36 33.77 -5.92
N ARG A 51 5.76 34.14 -4.78
CA ARG A 51 6.44 34.67 -3.57
C ARG A 51 6.31 33.79 -2.32
N SER A 52 5.50 32.73 -2.38
CA SER A 52 5.32 31.78 -1.27
C SER A 52 5.16 30.37 -1.84
N LEU A 53 6.05 29.47 -1.44
CA LEU A 53 6.02 28.08 -1.89
C LEU A 53 5.23 27.23 -0.90
N VAL A 54 4.03 26.87 -1.34
CA VAL A 54 3.29 25.66 -0.96
C VAL A 54 2.76 25.60 0.49
N ARG A 55 1.49 25.18 0.58
CA ARG A 55 0.89 24.55 1.76
C ARG A 55 1.21 23.06 1.67
N TRP A 56 1.93 22.45 2.58
CA TRP A 56 2.30 21.01 2.47
C TRP A 56 1.41 20.15 3.36
N ASP A 57 1.04 18.95 2.90
CA ASP A 57 0.30 17.97 3.70
C ASP A 57 1.22 17.21 4.69
N GLU A 58 0.93 17.24 6.00
CA GLU A 58 1.58 16.41 7.04
C GLU A 58 0.56 15.84 8.06
N ARG A 59 0.76 14.66 8.67
CA ARG A 59 -0.13 14.22 9.76
C ARG A 59 0.30 14.77 11.14
N PRO A 60 -0.62 15.03 12.09
CA PRO A 60 -0.26 15.59 13.39
C PRO A 60 0.75 14.74 14.19
N VAL A 61 1.83 15.40 14.64
CA VAL A 61 2.78 14.86 15.63
C VAL A 61 2.43 15.42 17.02
N PRO A 62 2.46 14.62 18.11
CA PRO A 62 2.28 15.13 19.46
C PRO A 62 3.33 16.18 19.85
N ALA A 63 2.93 17.20 20.62
CA ALA A 63 3.67 18.44 20.84
C ALA A 63 4.88 18.35 21.80
N SER A 64 5.71 17.31 21.70
CA SER A 64 6.84 17.05 22.62
C SER A 64 8.15 16.63 21.93
N SER A 65 8.31 16.91 20.63
CA SER A 65 9.56 16.64 19.88
C SER A 65 10.31 17.95 19.59
N PRO A 66 11.65 18.00 19.72
CA PRO A 66 12.41 19.24 19.62
C PRO A 66 12.54 19.73 18.16
N ALA A 67 12.34 21.04 18.00
CA ALA A 67 12.73 21.92 16.91
C ALA A 67 13.06 21.32 15.53
N ILE A 68 12.24 21.66 14.53
CA ILE A 68 12.63 21.66 13.11
C ILE A 68 13.81 22.64 12.95
N SER A 69 15.03 22.11 12.77
CA SER A 69 16.23 22.91 12.53
C SER A 69 16.44 23.13 11.04
N LEU A 70 16.14 24.34 10.58
CA LEU A 70 16.44 24.82 9.22
C LEU A 70 17.55 25.87 9.29
N SER A 71 18.71 25.57 8.69
CA SER A 71 19.83 26.50 8.59
C SER A 71 20.00 27.05 7.18
N PRO A 72 19.81 28.36 6.95
CA PRO A 72 18.86 29.25 7.61
C PRO A 72 17.64 29.42 6.71
N LEU A 73 16.48 28.86 7.06
CA LEU A 73 15.18 29.25 6.48
C LEU A 73 14.17 29.26 7.62
N THR A 74 13.81 30.45 8.11
CA THR A 74 13.07 30.59 9.36
C THR A 74 11.64 30.08 9.22
N LEU A 75 11.34 28.92 9.79
CA LEU A 75 9.97 28.50 10.02
C LEU A 75 9.37 29.38 11.12
N LEU A 76 8.38 30.21 10.77
CA LEU A 76 7.48 30.75 11.78
C LEU A 76 6.56 29.62 12.27
N GLN A 77 6.24 29.66 13.56
CA GLN A 77 5.45 28.66 14.29
C GLN A 77 4.17 28.23 13.57
N PRO A 78 3.64 27.02 13.86
CA PRO A 78 2.31 26.63 13.41
C PRO A 78 1.29 27.70 13.79
N LEU A 79 0.77 28.41 12.79
CA LEU A 79 -0.33 29.35 12.98
C LEU A 79 -1.54 28.56 13.48
N PRO A 80 -2.25 29.02 14.53
CA PRO A 80 -3.54 28.47 14.86
C PRO A 80 -4.43 28.56 13.61
N SER A 81 -5.10 27.46 13.29
CA SER A 81 -5.94 27.35 12.10
C SER A 81 -6.90 28.53 12.01
N PRO A 82 -6.98 29.26 10.87
CA PRO A 82 -8.19 30.04 10.61
C PRO A 82 -9.35 29.04 10.61
N THR A 83 -10.36 29.32 11.41
CA THR A 83 -11.49 28.41 11.68
C THR A 83 -12.37 28.21 10.45
N SER A 84 -11.95 27.33 9.54
CA SER A 84 -12.81 26.71 8.53
C SER A 84 -13.20 25.30 9.01
N PRO A 85 -14.46 25.03 9.41
CA PRO A 85 -14.85 23.76 10.06
C PRO A 85 -14.84 22.49 9.17
N SER A 86 -14.19 22.51 8.00
CA SER A 86 -14.49 21.60 6.89
C SER A 86 -13.33 20.75 6.36
N ALA A 87 -12.10 20.91 6.84
CA ALA A 87 -10.97 20.08 6.40
C ALA A 87 -11.01 18.69 7.09
N PRO A 88 -11.20 17.57 6.36
CA PRO A 88 -11.31 16.26 6.98
C PRO A 88 -9.95 15.75 7.53
N ALA A 89 -9.99 15.15 8.72
CA ALA A 89 -8.81 14.70 9.48
C ALA A 89 -7.94 13.61 8.79
N CYS A 90 -8.32 13.14 7.60
CA CYS A 90 -7.50 12.25 6.78
C CYS A 90 -6.40 12.97 5.98
N LEU A 91 -6.55 14.27 5.68
CA LEU A 91 -5.65 14.99 4.77
C LEU A 91 -4.34 15.42 5.44
N GLY A 92 -4.43 15.87 6.70
CA GLY A 92 -3.28 16.34 7.47
C GLY A 92 -3.41 17.79 7.96
N ILE A 93 -2.25 18.39 8.21
CA ILE A 93 -1.91 19.74 8.63
C ILE A 93 -1.24 20.42 7.43
N GLN A 94 -1.41 21.73 7.31
CA GLN A 94 -0.77 22.55 6.28
C GLN A 94 0.51 23.20 6.82
N ILE A 95 1.68 22.92 6.23
CA ILE A 95 2.90 23.73 6.46
C ILE A 95 2.91 24.86 5.44
N LEU A 96 3.11 26.11 5.86
CA LEU A 96 3.30 27.25 4.95
C LEU A 96 4.77 27.70 4.95
N VAL A 97 5.48 27.53 3.83
CA VAL A 97 6.85 28.06 3.68
C VAL A 97 6.79 29.49 3.14
N ARG A 98 7.14 30.48 3.99
CA ARG A 98 7.32 31.88 3.58
C ARG A 98 8.79 32.16 3.31
N LEU A 99 9.08 32.63 2.09
CA LEU A 99 10.42 33.02 1.66
C LEU A 99 10.77 34.44 2.13
N ASN A 100 10.92 34.64 3.45
CA ASN A 100 11.28 35.94 4.04
C ASN A 100 12.57 35.85 4.86
N TYR A 101 13.61 36.57 4.42
CA TYR A 101 14.75 36.92 5.27
C TYR A 101 14.65 38.38 5.72
N THR A 102 14.92 38.61 7.00
CA THR A 102 15.11 39.96 7.55
C THR A 102 16.60 40.20 7.77
N LEU A 103 17.33 40.47 6.69
CA LEU A 103 18.46 41.40 6.57
C LEU A 103 19.03 41.24 5.15
N LEU A 104 19.20 42.36 4.44
CA LEU A 104 19.42 42.45 2.99
C LEU A 104 18.22 42.04 2.12
N ILE A 105 17.83 42.92 1.19
CA ILE A 105 16.63 42.77 0.35
C ILE A 105 16.94 41.87 -0.84
N CYS A 106 16.72 40.57 -0.66
CA CYS A 106 16.49 39.63 -1.76
C CYS A 106 15.05 39.10 -1.66
N LEU A 107 14.10 39.80 -2.29
CA LEU A 107 12.82 39.16 -2.62
C LEU A 107 13.11 38.04 -3.63
N PHE A 108 13.14 36.79 -3.16
CA PHE A 108 13.13 35.62 -4.03
C PHE A 108 11.75 35.50 -4.67
N VAL A 109 11.59 36.22 -5.77
CA VAL A 109 10.45 36.12 -6.67
C VAL A 109 10.78 35.06 -7.72
N LEU A 110 10.02 33.97 -7.75
CA LEU A 110 10.10 33.03 -8.86
C LEU A 110 9.24 33.53 -10.03
N TYR A 111 9.84 33.53 -11.21
CA TYR A 111 9.16 33.72 -12.48
C TYR A 111 8.77 32.37 -13.08
N ARG A 112 7.85 32.36 -14.04
CA ARG A 112 7.39 31.13 -14.70
C ARG A 112 8.57 30.35 -15.27
N ASN A 113 8.55 29.03 -15.08
CA ASN A 113 9.60 28.06 -15.43
C ASN A 113 10.92 28.18 -14.65
N GLN A 114 11.06 29.10 -13.68
CA GLN A 114 12.23 29.07 -12.79
C GLN A 114 12.14 27.92 -11.80
N GLU A 115 13.29 27.31 -11.51
CA GLU A 115 13.43 26.20 -10.57
C GLU A 115 14.24 26.60 -9.35
N VAL A 116 13.83 26.07 -8.19
CA VAL A 116 14.54 26.21 -6.91
C VAL A 116 14.57 24.86 -6.20
N VAL A 117 15.62 24.61 -5.41
CA VAL A 117 15.67 23.46 -4.51
C VAL A 117 15.27 23.90 -3.11
N ILE A 118 14.25 23.27 -2.54
CA ILE A 118 13.90 23.41 -1.11
C ILE A 118 14.32 22.13 -0.41
N GLU A 119 15.26 22.23 0.54
CA GLU A 119 15.60 21.12 1.43
C GLU A 119 14.82 21.22 2.74
N ILE A 120 14.16 20.13 3.13
CA ILE A 120 13.33 20.04 4.34
C ILE A 120 13.83 18.89 5.19
N SER A 121 14.34 19.20 6.39
CA SER A 121 14.66 18.21 7.43
C SER A 121 13.37 17.71 8.10
N PHE A 122 13.18 16.40 8.20
CA PHE A 122 11.95 15.80 8.75
C PHE A 122 12.20 14.53 9.58
N GLU A 123 11.20 14.17 10.39
CA GLU A 123 11.11 12.89 11.11
C GLU A 123 9.68 12.34 11.00
N THR A 124 9.50 11.07 10.64
CA THR A 124 8.17 10.45 10.58
C THR A 124 7.70 9.96 11.95
N SER A 125 6.41 10.10 12.23
CA SER A 125 5.79 9.44 13.39
C SER A 125 5.77 7.90 13.24
N PRO A 126 5.96 7.14 14.34
CA PRO A 126 5.66 5.70 14.40
C PRO A 126 4.22 5.34 13.97
N LYS A 127 3.29 6.30 14.07
CA LYS A 127 1.89 6.17 13.65
C LYS A 127 1.65 6.63 12.20
N SER A 128 2.70 6.69 11.38
CA SER A 128 2.56 6.97 9.94
C SER A 128 1.58 5.98 9.30
N SER A 129 0.61 6.49 8.55
CA SER A 129 -0.34 5.64 7.82
C SER A 129 0.27 4.97 6.59
N ALA A 130 1.45 5.42 6.17
CA ALA A 130 2.17 4.87 5.03
C ALA A 130 3.06 3.69 5.40
N LEU A 131 3.49 3.59 6.66
CA LEU A 131 4.53 2.65 7.08
C LEU A 131 3.94 1.55 7.96
N GLN A 132 4.33 0.31 7.70
CA GLN A 132 4.20 -0.75 8.70
C GLN A 132 5.58 -1.19 9.18
N TRP A 133 5.81 -0.97 10.48
CA TRP A 133 6.94 -1.51 11.22
C TRP A 133 6.55 -2.87 11.78
N LEU A 134 7.37 -3.88 11.52
CA LEU A 134 7.20 -5.26 11.98
C LEU A 134 8.33 -5.63 12.93
N THR A 135 8.00 -6.21 14.08
CA THR A 135 8.98 -6.79 15.00
C THR A 135 9.55 -8.09 14.42
N PRO A 136 10.70 -8.59 14.90
CA PRO A 136 11.26 -9.87 14.46
C PRO A 136 10.25 -11.03 14.53
N GLU A 137 9.39 -11.07 15.55
CA GLU A 137 8.39 -12.14 15.73
C GLU A 137 7.33 -12.15 14.62
N GLN A 138 7.11 -11.02 13.94
CA GLN A 138 6.17 -10.86 12.83
C GLN A 138 6.76 -11.22 11.46
N THR A 139 8.10 -11.31 11.34
CA THR A 139 8.79 -11.69 10.10
C THR A 139 8.88 -13.21 9.97
N SER A 140 9.26 -13.72 8.80
CA SER A 140 9.42 -15.17 8.54
C SER A 140 10.66 -15.71 9.22
N GLY A 141 11.79 -14.98 9.15
CA GLY A 141 13.07 -15.40 9.71
C GLY A 141 13.19 -15.29 11.23
N LYS A 142 12.23 -14.65 11.92
CA LYS A 142 12.15 -14.50 13.40
C LYS A 142 13.36 -13.83 14.08
N ARG A 143 14.22 -13.15 13.33
CA ARG A 143 15.51 -12.59 13.80
C ARG A 143 15.67 -11.10 13.61
N HIS A 144 15.13 -10.56 12.52
CA HIS A 144 15.31 -9.18 12.12
C HIS A 144 13.96 -8.49 11.97
N PRO A 145 13.86 -7.19 12.31
CA PRO A 145 12.65 -6.41 12.06
C PRO A 145 12.50 -6.13 10.55
N TYR A 146 11.34 -5.63 10.17
CA TYR A 146 11.01 -5.35 8.78
C TYR A 146 10.17 -4.07 8.66
N LEU A 147 10.42 -3.27 7.64
CA LEU A 147 9.68 -2.06 7.31
C LEU A 147 9.22 -2.17 5.86
N PHE A 148 7.96 -1.82 5.59
CA PHE A 148 7.53 -1.49 4.22
C PHE A 148 6.60 -0.28 4.21
N SER A 149 6.61 0.43 3.08
CA SER A 149 5.70 1.54 2.79
C SER A 149 4.53 1.12 1.88
N GLN A 150 3.40 1.81 2.01
CA GLN A 150 2.27 1.79 1.10
C GLN A 150 1.73 3.21 0.93
N CYS A 151 2.15 3.90 -0.14
CA CYS A 151 1.85 5.32 -0.36
C CYS A 151 0.49 5.58 -1.05
N GLN A 152 -0.02 4.63 -1.84
CA GLN A 152 -1.32 4.79 -2.49
C GLN A 152 -2.47 4.72 -1.46
N ALA A 153 -3.46 5.63 -1.48
CA ALA A 153 -3.65 6.72 -2.44
C ALA A 153 -2.93 8.04 -2.09
N ILE A 154 -2.93 8.42 -0.80
CA ILE A 154 -2.47 9.74 -0.30
C ILE A 154 -1.70 9.59 1.02
N HIS A 155 -0.72 8.70 1.03
CA HIS A 155 0.10 8.40 2.19
C HIS A 155 1.58 8.79 1.99
N CYS A 156 2.01 9.24 0.81
CA CYS A 156 3.38 9.75 0.63
C CYS A 156 3.66 10.94 1.58
N ARG A 157 2.65 11.79 1.82
CA ARG A 157 2.64 12.85 2.85
C ARG A 157 2.95 12.41 4.28
N ALA A 158 2.81 11.12 4.59
CA ALA A 158 3.12 10.55 5.90
C ALA A 158 4.52 9.91 5.97
N ILE A 159 5.29 10.00 4.88
CA ILE A 159 6.72 9.67 4.82
C ILE A 159 7.55 10.94 4.71
N LEU A 160 7.20 11.83 3.77
CA LEU A 160 7.96 13.04 3.48
C LEU A 160 7.02 14.17 3.00
N PRO A 161 7.37 15.44 3.23
CA PRO A 161 6.65 16.57 2.66
C PRO A 161 6.68 16.50 1.13
N CYS A 162 5.51 16.52 0.48
CA CYS A 162 5.40 16.53 -0.98
C CYS A 162 4.09 17.16 -1.46
N GLN A 163 4.01 17.46 -2.77
CA GLN A 163 2.73 17.61 -3.46
C GLN A 163 2.11 16.20 -3.62
N ASP A 164 1.38 15.74 -2.61
CA ASP A 164 0.82 14.37 -2.56
C ASP A 164 -0.45 14.22 -3.41
N THR A 165 -0.25 14.34 -4.74
CA THR A 165 -1.27 14.30 -5.80
C THR A 165 -0.73 13.54 -7.02
N PRO A 166 -1.56 12.71 -7.71
CA PRO A 166 -1.16 12.06 -8.95
C PRO A 166 -1.03 13.03 -10.15
N SER A 167 -1.43 14.30 -9.99
CA SER A 167 -1.34 15.34 -11.03
C SER A 167 0.08 15.86 -11.26
N VAL A 168 0.98 15.68 -10.29
CA VAL A 168 2.40 16.07 -10.39
C VAL A 168 3.24 14.81 -10.56
N LYS A 169 4.23 14.85 -11.47
CA LYS A 169 5.21 13.78 -11.67
C LYS A 169 6.62 14.29 -11.49
N LEU A 170 7.43 13.55 -10.73
CA LEU A 170 8.81 13.86 -10.38
C LEU A 170 9.72 12.66 -10.59
N THR A 171 10.97 12.91 -10.93
CA THR A 171 12.06 11.91 -10.83
C THR A 171 12.58 11.89 -9.40
N TYR A 172 13.25 10.82 -8.96
CA TYR A 172 13.89 10.84 -7.64
C TYR A 172 15.23 10.11 -7.58
N THR A 173 16.09 10.60 -6.70
CA THR A 173 17.25 9.88 -6.19
C THR A 173 17.10 9.68 -4.68
N ALA A 174 17.65 8.59 -4.14
CA ALA A 174 17.59 8.37 -2.71
C ALA A 174 18.88 7.74 -2.16
N GLU A 175 19.27 8.15 -0.96
CA GLU A 175 20.28 7.51 -0.12
C GLU A 175 19.61 7.07 1.20
N VAL A 176 19.53 5.76 1.44
CA VAL A 176 18.84 5.18 2.60
C VAL A 176 19.84 4.45 3.49
N SER A 177 20.10 5.01 4.68
CA SER A 177 20.93 4.40 5.72
C SER A 177 20.12 3.40 6.55
N VAL A 178 20.59 2.16 6.65
CA VAL A 178 19.95 1.04 7.37
C VAL A 178 20.99 0.23 8.17
N PRO A 179 20.60 -0.54 9.22
CA PRO A 179 21.48 -1.51 9.85
C PRO A 179 22.13 -2.45 8.81
N LYS A 180 23.43 -2.71 8.93
CA LYS A 180 24.25 -3.33 7.86
C LYS A 180 23.88 -4.77 7.49
N GLU A 181 23.17 -5.45 8.38
CA GLU A 181 22.60 -6.79 8.21
C GLU A 181 21.28 -6.80 7.42
N LEU A 182 20.72 -5.63 7.12
CA LEU A 182 19.48 -5.47 6.36
C LEU A 182 19.76 -4.92 4.95
N VAL A 183 18.80 -5.18 4.07
CA VAL A 183 18.76 -4.69 2.69
C VAL A 183 17.63 -3.67 2.57
N ALA A 184 17.93 -2.51 2.00
CA ALA A 184 16.91 -1.57 1.54
C ALA A 184 16.61 -1.81 0.05
N LEU A 185 15.36 -1.70 -0.35
CA LEU A 185 14.96 -1.56 -1.76
C LEU A 185 13.94 -0.43 -1.88
N MET A 186 13.89 0.21 -3.05
CA MET A 186 12.92 1.25 -3.38
C MET A 186 12.34 1.03 -4.78
N SER A 187 11.32 1.82 -5.14
CA SER A 187 10.69 1.83 -6.48
C SER A 187 11.55 2.52 -7.55
N ALA A 188 12.79 2.06 -7.69
CA ALA A 188 13.86 2.69 -8.44
C ALA A 188 14.96 1.67 -8.79
N ILE A 189 15.83 2.01 -9.74
CA ILE A 189 17.02 1.22 -10.02
C ILE A 189 18.04 1.41 -8.88
N ARG A 190 18.65 0.30 -8.43
CA ARG A 190 19.72 0.32 -7.42
C ARG A 190 20.99 0.92 -8.01
N ASP A 191 21.62 1.84 -7.28
CA ASP A 191 22.79 2.62 -7.68
C ASP A 191 23.99 2.38 -6.73
N GLY A 192 24.08 1.14 -6.22
CA GLY A 192 25.14 0.66 -5.32
C GLY A 192 24.80 0.71 -3.82
N GLU A 193 25.72 0.16 -3.02
CA GLU A 193 25.71 0.19 -1.56
C GLU A 193 27.10 0.53 -1.02
N ALA A 194 27.18 1.12 0.17
CA ALA A 194 28.42 1.38 0.90
C ALA A 194 28.17 1.28 2.41
N LEU A 195 29.23 1.11 3.21
CA LEU A 195 29.15 1.36 4.65
C LEU A 195 28.85 2.83 4.91
N ASP A 196 28.05 3.13 5.92
CA ASP A 196 27.75 4.52 6.29
C ASP A 196 28.99 5.19 6.91
N PRO A 197 29.52 6.29 6.33
CA PRO A 197 30.68 6.99 6.89
C PRO A 197 30.44 7.58 8.29
N GLY A 198 29.17 7.83 8.66
CA GLY A 198 28.78 8.31 9.98
C GLY A 198 28.58 7.21 11.02
N ASP A 199 28.36 5.94 10.60
CA ASP A 199 28.08 4.83 11.50
C ASP A 199 28.46 3.46 10.88
N SER A 200 29.58 2.89 11.35
CA SER A 200 30.07 1.56 10.89
C SER A 200 29.15 0.37 11.20
N SER A 201 28.06 0.56 11.95
CA SER A 201 27.00 -0.44 12.11
C SER A 201 25.97 -0.43 10.97
N ARG A 202 26.05 0.54 10.06
CA ARG A 202 25.05 0.79 9.01
C ARG A 202 25.61 0.70 7.59
N LYS A 203 24.71 0.54 6.63
CA LYS A 203 24.95 0.65 5.18
C LYS A 203 24.05 1.73 4.59
N ILE A 204 24.56 2.47 3.61
CA ILE A 204 23.78 3.34 2.74
C ILE A 204 23.53 2.60 1.43
N TYR A 205 22.26 2.41 1.07
CA TYR A 205 21.85 1.97 -0.26
C TYR A 205 21.43 3.18 -1.10
N ARG A 206 21.81 3.18 -2.38
CA ARG A 206 21.50 4.26 -3.32
C ARG A 206 20.49 3.83 -4.37
N PHE A 207 19.64 4.77 -4.79
CA PHE A 207 18.55 4.52 -5.74
C PHE A 207 18.36 5.68 -6.71
N ASN A 208 17.96 5.36 -7.94
CA ASN A 208 17.77 6.32 -9.02
C ASN A 208 16.53 5.96 -9.88
N GLN A 209 15.48 6.78 -9.78
CA GLN A 209 14.27 6.71 -10.60
C GLN A 209 14.28 7.83 -11.64
N LYS A 210 14.69 7.48 -12.86
CA LYS A 210 14.87 8.41 -13.99
C LYS A 210 13.58 8.71 -14.75
N VAL A 211 12.55 7.89 -14.60
CA VAL A 211 11.25 8.10 -15.24
C VAL A 211 10.36 8.91 -14.28
N PRO A 212 9.74 10.03 -14.72
CA PRO A 212 8.90 10.83 -13.83
C PRO A 212 7.65 10.08 -13.35
N ILE A 213 7.46 10.01 -12.03
CA ILE A 213 6.37 9.30 -11.37
C ILE A 213 5.54 10.21 -10.46
N PRO A 214 4.23 9.94 -10.30
CA PRO A 214 3.48 10.48 -9.17
C PRO A 214 4.02 9.93 -7.86
N CYS A 215 4.04 10.76 -6.82
CA CYS A 215 4.65 10.45 -5.52
C CYS A 215 4.03 9.26 -4.77
N TYR A 216 2.77 8.87 -5.05
CA TYR A 216 2.19 7.64 -4.48
C TYR A 216 2.91 6.35 -4.92
N LEU A 217 3.74 6.41 -5.97
CA LEU A 217 4.60 5.31 -6.43
C LEU A 217 6.00 5.32 -5.79
N ILE A 218 6.32 6.28 -4.91
CA ILE A 218 7.52 6.19 -4.08
C ILE A 218 7.29 5.09 -3.04
N ALA A 219 8.17 4.09 -3.03
CA ALA A 219 8.11 2.99 -2.08
C ALA A 219 9.49 2.68 -1.49
N LEU A 220 9.50 2.20 -0.26
CA LEU A 220 10.64 1.75 0.51
C LEU A 220 10.29 0.42 1.21
N VAL A 221 11.22 -0.52 1.17
CA VAL A 221 11.26 -1.70 2.05
C VAL A 221 12.63 -1.79 2.69
N VAL A 222 12.69 -2.22 3.95
CA VAL A 222 13.93 -2.57 4.65
C VAL A 222 13.72 -3.86 5.44
N GLY A 223 14.58 -4.86 5.25
CA GLY A 223 14.51 -6.12 5.98
C GLY A 223 15.62 -7.09 5.61
N ALA A 224 15.55 -8.32 6.13
CA ALA A 224 16.46 -9.42 5.77
C ALA A 224 16.04 -10.03 4.42
N LEU A 225 16.29 -9.30 3.33
CA LEU A 225 15.85 -9.66 1.98
C LEU A 225 16.95 -10.42 1.22
N GLU A 226 16.53 -11.50 0.58
CA GLU A 226 17.31 -12.30 -0.35
C GLU A 226 16.70 -12.19 -1.76
N SER A 227 17.50 -12.43 -2.80
CA SER A 227 17.05 -12.36 -4.20
C SER A 227 17.34 -13.62 -5.00
N ARG A 228 16.48 -13.90 -5.99
CA ARG A 228 16.71 -14.92 -7.01
C ARG A 228 16.31 -14.41 -8.38
N GLN A 229 17.16 -14.61 -9.38
CA GLN A 229 16.83 -14.28 -10.76
C GLN A 229 15.83 -15.28 -11.34
N ILE A 230 14.79 -14.76 -11.99
CA ILE A 230 13.74 -15.55 -12.67
C ILE A 230 13.51 -15.12 -14.13
N GLY A 231 14.10 -14.00 -14.55
CA GLY A 231 14.09 -13.53 -15.93
C GLY A 231 15.33 -12.70 -16.28
N PRO A 232 15.49 -12.28 -17.55
CA PRO A 232 16.62 -11.46 -17.99
C PRO A 232 16.66 -10.07 -17.33
N ARG A 233 15.52 -9.59 -16.82
CA ARG A 233 15.31 -8.27 -16.20
C ARG A 233 14.44 -8.32 -14.93
N THR A 234 14.37 -9.49 -14.29
CA THR A 234 13.50 -9.76 -13.13
C THR A 234 14.22 -10.62 -12.09
N LEU A 235 14.34 -10.05 -10.90
CA LEU A 235 14.61 -10.73 -9.64
C LEU A 235 13.30 -10.84 -8.84
N VAL A 236 13.13 -11.96 -8.14
CA VAL A 236 12.19 -12.03 -7.02
C VAL A 236 12.93 -11.81 -5.71
N TRP A 237 12.36 -10.97 -4.85
CA TRP A 237 12.86 -10.60 -3.54
C TRP A 237 11.88 -11.07 -2.46
N SER A 238 12.40 -11.62 -1.37
CA SER A 238 11.61 -11.98 -0.18
C SER A 238 12.55 -12.22 1.01
N GLU A 239 11.99 -12.49 2.18
CA GLU A 239 12.71 -13.27 3.19
C GLU A 239 13.09 -14.65 2.66
N LYS A 240 14.21 -15.19 3.16
CA LYS A 240 14.85 -16.43 2.69
C LYS A 240 13.91 -17.61 2.58
N GLU A 241 12.97 -17.75 3.52
CA GLU A 241 12.05 -18.87 3.64
C GLU A 241 11.04 -18.96 2.48
N GLN A 242 10.85 -17.88 1.71
CA GLN A 242 9.90 -17.82 0.61
C GLN A 242 10.55 -17.66 -0.78
N VAL A 243 11.85 -17.29 -0.88
CA VAL A 243 12.51 -17.01 -2.18
C VAL A 243 12.33 -18.14 -3.19
N GLU A 244 12.53 -19.39 -2.80
CA GLU A 244 12.41 -20.54 -3.71
C GLU A 244 10.98 -20.75 -4.21
N LYS A 245 9.99 -20.70 -3.30
CA LYS A 245 8.57 -20.85 -3.65
C LYS A 245 8.13 -19.70 -4.58
N SER A 246 8.49 -18.47 -4.25
CA SER A 246 8.16 -17.29 -5.04
C SER A 246 8.81 -17.32 -6.43
N ALA A 247 10.04 -17.84 -6.53
CA ALA A 247 10.73 -17.97 -7.81
C ALA A 247 10.07 -18.99 -8.76
N TYR A 248 9.46 -20.05 -8.21
CA TYR A 248 8.62 -20.97 -8.98
C TYR A 248 7.30 -20.32 -9.39
N GLU A 249 6.57 -19.75 -8.41
CA GLU A 249 5.24 -19.14 -8.59
C GLU A 249 5.22 -18.03 -9.65
N PHE A 250 6.29 -17.23 -9.74
CA PHE A 250 6.41 -16.10 -10.67
C PHE A 250 7.29 -16.37 -11.89
N SER A 251 7.64 -17.64 -12.17
CA SER A 251 8.53 -18.00 -13.29
C SER A 251 8.02 -17.55 -14.67
N GLU A 252 6.70 -17.37 -14.84
CA GLU A 252 6.09 -16.89 -16.09
C GLU A 252 6.15 -15.36 -16.29
N THR A 253 6.73 -14.59 -15.36
CA THR A 253 6.76 -13.11 -15.41
C THR A 253 7.40 -12.56 -16.68
N GLU A 254 8.49 -13.13 -17.20
CA GLU A 254 9.11 -12.62 -18.44
C GLU A 254 8.22 -12.87 -19.67
N SER A 255 7.45 -13.98 -19.71
CA SER A 255 6.44 -14.19 -20.76
C SER A 255 5.30 -13.16 -20.66
N MET A 256 4.85 -12.85 -19.44
CA MET A 256 3.85 -11.80 -19.22
C MET A 256 4.36 -10.42 -19.67
N LEU A 257 5.62 -10.08 -19.35
CA LEU A 257 6.25 -8.82 -19.78
C LEU A 257 6.32 -8.70 -21.30
N LYS A 258 6.72 -9.76 -22.01
CA LYS A 258 6.76 -9.75 -23.49
C LYS A 258 5.39 -9.52 -24.12
N ILE A 259 4.35 -10.17 -23.58
CA ILE A 259 2.96 -9.97 -24.04
C ILE A 259 2.49 -8.56 -23.71
N ALA A 260 2.83 -8.04 -22.53
CA ALA A 260 2.50 -6.67 -22.13
C ALA A 260 3.21 -5.61 -23.01
N GLU A 261 4.45 -5.86 -23.44
CA GLU A 261 5.17 -4.97 -24.37
C GLU A 261 4.60 -4.99 -25.80
N ASP A 262 4.18 -6.15 -26.28
CA ASP A 262 3.51 -6.31 -27.59
C ASP A 262 2.16 -5.58 -27.62
N LEU A 263 1.39 -5.67 -26.53
CA LEU A 263 0.06 -5.04 -26.41
C LEU A 263 0.12 -3.54 -26.02
N GLY A 264 1.06 -3.15 -25.17
CA GLY A 264 1.11 -1.83 -24.51
C GLY A 264 2.25 -0.92 -24.96
N GLY A 265 3.19 -1.42 -25.76
CA GLY A 265 4.42 -0.71 -26.13
C GLY A 265 5.58 -0.91 -25.13
N PRO A 266 6.75 -0.30 -25.40
CA PRO A 266 8.00 -0.65 -24.72
C PRO A 266 8.00 -0.48 -23.19
N TYR A 267 8.63 -1.42 -22.48
CA TYR A 267 8.80 -1.33 -21.02
C TYR A 267 9.90 -0.31 -20.64
N VAL A 268 9.50 0.93 -20.34
CA VAL A 268 10.42 2.06 -20.11
C VAL A 268 11.19 2.06 -18.78
N TRP A 269 10.87 1.16 -17.84
CA TRP A 269 11.42 1.17 -16.48
C TRP A 269 12.70 0.33 -16.32
N GLY A 270 13.12 -0.37 -17.37
CA GLY A 270 14.31 -1.23 -17.37
C GLY A 270 14.10 -2.55 -16.64
N GLN A 271 14.20 -2.54 -15.31
CA GLN A 271 14.04 -3.70 -14.45
C GLN A 271 12.57 -3.84 -14.00
N TYR A 272 12.06 -5.07 -13.93
CA TYR A 272 10.78 -5.40 -13.30
C TYR A 272 11.03 -6.47 -12.25
N ASP A 273 11.30 -6.06 -11.00
CA ASP A 273 11.44 -6.98 -9.88
C ASP A 273 10.10 -7.18 -9.14
N LEU A 274 9.99 -8.31 -8.45
CA LEU A 274 8.85 -8.66 -7.61
C LEU A 274 9.30 -8.77 -6.15
N LEU A 275 8.60 -8.09 -5.23
CA LEU A 275 8.80 -8.20 -3.80
C LEU A 275 7.61 -8.93 -3.15
N VAL A 276 7.87 -10.11 -2.60
CA VAL A 276 6.88 -10.85 -1.80
C VAL A 276 6.97 -10.36 -0.36
N LEU A 277 5.95 -9.62 0.07
CA LEU A 277 5.91 -9.02 1.41
C LEU A 277 5.41 -10.02 2.47
N PRO A 278 5.70 -9.75 3.77
CA PRO A 278 5.12 -10.48 4.89
C PRO A 278 3.58 -10.50 4.86
N PRO A 279 2.92 -11.49 5.49
CA PRO A 279 1.46 -11.70 5.38
C PRO A 279 0.56 -10.52 5.78
N SER A 280 1.09 -9.50 6.47
CA SER A 280 0.34 -8.31 6.88
C SER A 280 0.07 -7.31 5.75
N PHE A 281 0.69 -7.45 4.58
CA PHE A 281 0.50 -6.51 3.46
C PHE A 281 -0.98 -6.45 3.04
N PRO A 282 -1.62 -5.26 3.03
CA PRO A 282 -3.09 -5.17 3.05
C PRO A 282 -3.79 -5.36 1.70
N TYR A 283 -3.06 -5.32 0.57
CA TYR A 283 -3.61 -5.32 -0.79
C TYR A 283 -3.42 -6.66 -1.52
N GLY A 284 -3.69 -6.72 -2.83
CA GLY A 284 -3.32 -7.87 -3.68
C GLY A 284 -1.89 -7.75 -4.19
N GLY A 285 -1.58 -6.58 -4.73
CA GLY A 285 -0.26 -6.08 -5.05
C GLY A 285 -0.27 -4.54 -5.04
N MET A 286 0.88 -3.93 -5.34
CA MET A 286 1.05 -2.50 -5.57
C MET A 286 2.09 -2.29 -6.68
N GLU A 287 1.70 -1.55 -7.71
CA GLU A 287 2.41 -1.32 -8.99
C GLU A 287 3.62 -0.36 -8.89
N ASN A 288 4.34 -0.46 -7.77
CA ASN A 288 5.57 0.29 -7.53
C ASN A 288 6.58 0.06 -8.68
N PRO A 289 7.01 1.12 -9.39
CA PRO A 289 7.86 1.02 -10.57
C PRO A 289 9.20 0.39 -10.21
N CYS A 290 9.76 -0.38 -11.14
CA CYS A 290 10.94 -1.23 -10.95
C CYS A 290 10.82 -2.38 -9.92
N LEU A 291 9.89 -2.32 -8.96
CA LEU A 291 9.79 -3.28 -7.85
C LEU A 291 8.33 -3.45 -7.38
N THR A 292 7.55 -4.27 -8.07
CA THR A 292 6.13 -4.50 -7.74
C THR A 292 5.99 -5.28 -6.43
N PHE A 293 5.20 -4.78 -5.49
CA PHE A 293 4.93 -5.47 -4.22
C PHE A 293 3.74 -6.42 -4.40
N VAL A 294 3.81 -7.66 -3.91
CA VAL A 294 2.74 -8.65 -4.07
C VAL A 294 2.42 -9.41 -2.78
N THR A 295 1.13 -9.76 -2.61
CA THR A 295 0.69 -10.86 -1.76
C THR A 295 0.63 -12.16 -2.57
N PRO A 296 0.76 -13.34 -1.95
CA PRO A 296 0.87 -14.61 -2.67
C PRO A 296 -0.47 -15.17 -3.25
N THR A 297 -1.34 -14.36 -3.89
CA THR A 297 -2.58 -14.83 -4.61
C THR A 297 -3.26 -13.76 -5.50
N LEU A 298 -3.48 -13.98 -6.83
CA LEU A 298 -4.35 -13.13 -7.70
C LEU A 298 -4.70 -13.67 -9.12
N LEU A 299 -5.44 -12.85 -9.92
CA LEU A 299 -6.08 -12.97 -11.29
C LEU A 299 -7.65 -12.97 -11.24
N VAL A 300 -8.47 -12.69 -12.28
CA VAL A 300 -8.36 -12.42 -13.76
C VAL A 300 -9.31 -11.24 -14.19
N ASP A 301 -9.19 -10.68 -15.41
CA ASP A 301 -9.91 -9.51 -16.00
C ASP A 301 -11.14 -9.79 -16.92
N ILE A 302 -11.83 -8.72 -17.37
CA ILE A 302 -12.03 -8.31 -18.80
C ILE A 302 -12.97 -7.07 -18.92
N LEU A 303 -12.61 -6.11 -19.79
CA LEU A 303 -13.39 -4.89 -20.16
C LEU A 303 -13.40 -4.74 -21.70
N ASN A 304 -14.54 -4.44 -22.35
CA ASN A 304 -14.61 -3.80 -23.70
C ASN A 304 -16.03 -3.57 -24.34
N GLN A 305 -17.15 -3.69 -23.61
CA GLN A 305 -18.51 -3.46 -24.18
C GLN A 305 -19.36 -2.53 -23.28
N VAL A 306 -18.85 -1.33 -23.09
CA VAL A 306 -19.20 -0.44 -21.96
C VAL A 306 -20.10 0.71 -22.41
N ASP A 307 -21.32 0.79 -21.85
CA ASP A 307 -22.13 2.02 -21.84
C ASP A 307 -21.52 3.00 -20.83
N TRP A 308 -20.64 3.88 -21.31
CA TRP A 308 -19.78 4.71 -20.47
C TRP A 308 -20.53 5.55 -19.44
N ASN A 309 -21.75 6.04 -19.72
CA ASN A 309 -22.45 6.89 -18.75
C ASN A 309 -23.00 6.07 -17.57
N THR A 310 -23.68 4.95 -17.84
CA THR A 310 -24.19 4.10 -16.76
C THR A 310 -23.07 3.31 -16.09
N TRP A 311 -22.01 2.94 -16.80
CA TRP A 311 -20.83 2.29 -16.19
C TRP A 311 -19.97 3.22 -15.32
N LEU A 312 -19.73 4.47 -15.72
CA LEU A 312 -18.85 5.38 -14.98
C LEU A 312 -19.57 6.19 -13.89
N TYR A 313 -20.86 6.51 -14.08
CA TYR A 313 -21.56 7.51 -13.26
C TYR A 313 -22.82 7.01 -12.56
N SER A 314 -23.33 5.80 -12.85
CA SER A 314 -24.48 5.23 -12.14
C SER A 314 -24.06 4.21 -11.08
N PRO A 315 -24.71 4.18 -9.90
CA PRO A 315 -24.44 3.18 -8.88
C PRO A 315 -25.04 1.82 -9.22
N GLY A 316 -24.37 0.73 -8.81
CA GLY A 316 -24.88 -0.63 -8.92
C GLY A 316 -23.96 -1.57 -9.71
N LEU A 317 -24.54 -2.65 -10.24
CA LEU A 317 -23.85 -3.49 -11.22
C LEU A 317 -23.86 -2.80 -12.60
N PRO A 318 -22.83 -3.04 -13.45
CA PRO A 318 -22.83 -2.52 -14.79
C PRO A 318 -24.05 -2.97 -15.62
N PRO A 319 -24.56 -2.13 -16.54
CA PRO A 319 -25.77 -2.40 -17.34
C PRO A 319 -25.61 -3.56 -18.34
N VAL A 320 -24.38 -3.98 -18.62
CA VAL A 320 -24.06 -5.11 -19.50
C VAL A 320 -23.35 -6.18 -18.68
N LYS A 321 -23.93 -7.39 -18.65
CA LYS A 321 -23.29 -8.58 -18.09
C LYS A 321 -22.54 -9.32 -19.22
N PRO A 322 -21.20 -9.43 -19.18
CA PRO A 322 -20.43 -10.21 -20.15
C PRO A 322 -20.96 -11.64 -20.30
N LYS A 323 -20.96 -12.16 -21.54
CA LYS A 323 -21.58 -13.46 -21.87
C LYS A 323 -20.99 -14.64 -21.07
N ASP A 324 -19.70 -14.58 -20.73
CA ASP A 324 -19.02 -15.67 -20.01
C ASP A 324 -19.49 -15.84 -18.56
N LEU A 325 -20.01 -14.78 -17.93
CA LEU A 325 -20.65 -14.89 -16.61
C LEU A 325 -22.00 -15.64 -16.66
N ALA A 326 -22.69 -15.65 -17.81
CA ALA A 326 -23.91 -16.45 -17.97
C ALA A 326 -23.61 -17.95 -18.13
N ALA A 327 -22.44 -18.30 -18.69
CA ALA A 327 -21.95 -19.68 -18.69
C ALA A 327 -21.56 -20.14 -17.27
N PHE A 328 -20.92 -19.27 -16.49
CA PHE A 328 -20.58 -19.55 -15.10
C PHE A 328 -21.81 -19.75 -14.21
N ASP A 329 -22.85 -18.90 -14.34
CA ASP A 329 -24.12 -19.07 -13.62
C ASP A 329 -24.83 -20.38 -14.00
N LYS A 330 -24.88 -20.74 -15.29
CA LYS A 330 -25.40 -22.06 -15.70
C LYS A 330 -24.63 -23.20 -15.04
N SER A 331 -23.30 -23.10 -14.96
CA SER A 331 -22.47 -24.12 -14.30
C SER A 331 -22.75 -24.21 -12.80
N ARG A 332 -23.01 -23.07 -12.13
CA ARG A 332 -23.41 -23.04 -10.71
C ARG A 332 -24.74 -23.75 -10.51
N ASP A 333 -25.77 -23.36 -11.28
CA ASP A 333 -27.13 -23.86 -11.09
C ASP A 333 -27.21 -25.36 -11.44
N GLN A 334 -26.41 -25.81 -12.41
CA GLN A 334 -26.25 -27.21 -12.76
C GLN A 334 -25.43 -27.99 -11.71
N ALA A 335 -24.41 -27.39 -11.08
CA ALA A 335 -23.69 -27.99 -9.96
C ALA A 335 -24.53 -28.10 -8.68
N ILE A 336 -25.44 -27.15 -8.43
CA ILE A 336 -26.46 -27.24 -7.37
C ILE A 336 -27.37 -28.45 -7.58
N HIS A 337 -27.77 -28.72 -8.84
CA HIS A 337 -28.55 -29.91 -9.17
C HIS A 337 -27.73 -31.21 -9.03
N THR A 338 -26.48 -31.22 -9.54
CA THR A 338 -25.60 -32.40 -9.50
C THR A 338 -25.17 -32.78 -8.07
N TYR A 339 -25.20 -31.82 -7.13
CA TYR A 339 -25.00 -32.08 -5.70
C TYR A 339 -25.98 -33.12 -5.13
N GLN A 340 -27.18 -33.26 -5.71
CA GLN A 340 -28.15 -34.27 -5.31
C GLN A 340 -27.77 -35.70 -5.77
N GLU A 341 -26.90 -35.85 -6.79
CA GLU A 341 -26.60 -37.14 -7.45
C GLU A 341 -25.14 -37.63 -7.27
N HIS A 342 -24.46 -37.20 -6.19
CA HIS A 342 -23.23 -37.86 -5.69
C HIS A 342 -22.01 -37.92 -6.65
N ARG A 343 -21.84 -36.97 -7.60
CA ARG A 343 -20.61 -36.89 -8.41
C ARG A 343 -20.14 -35.47 -8.78
N ALA A 344 -18.82 -35.27 -8.60
CA ALA A 344 -17.89 -34.45 -9.41
C ALA A 344 -17.31 -33.12 -8.84
N SER A 345 -15.97 -33.13 -8.68
CA SER A 345 -15.01 -32.02 -8.85
C SER A 345 -14.99 -30.83 -7.86
N MET A 346 -13.84 -30.14 -7.79
CA MET A 346 -13.54 -29.07 -6.82
C MET A 346 -14.21 -27.70 -7.07
N HIS A 347 -14.99 -27.52 -8.15
CA HIS A 347 -15.57 -26.21 -8.50
C HIS A 347 -16.70 -25.63 -7.60
N PRO A 348 -17.55 -26.39 -6.86
CA PRO A 348 -18.74 -25.84 -6.23
C PRO A 348 -18.53 -24.65 -5.26
N VAL A 349 -17.42 -24.62 -4.51
CA VAL A 349 -17.16 -23.61 -3.47
C VAL A 349 -16.95 -22.20 -4.01
N THR A 350 -16.58 -22.06 -5.30
CA THR A 350 -16.39 -20.73 -5.89
C THR A 350 -17.69 -19.98 -6.16
N ALA A 351 -18.83 -20.67 -6.20
CA ALA A 351 -20.13 -20.11 -6.59
C ALA A 351 -21.19 -20.11 -5.47
N MET A 352 -20.95 -20.77 -4.34
CA MET A 352 -21.85 -20.84 -3.19
C MET A 352 -21.46 -19.83 -2.10
N LEU A 353 -22.12 -18.67 -2.08
CA LEU A 353 -21.97 -17.61 -1.06
C LEU A 353 -23.28 -17.31 -0.31
N ALA A 354 -24.28 -18.20 -0.41
CA ALA A 354 -25.51 -18.13 0.37
C ALA A 354 -25.44 -19.13 1.53
N PRO A 355 -26.02 -18.83 2.71
CA PRO A 355 -26.04 -19.75 3.84
C PRO A 355 -26.80 -21.04 3.47
N LEU A 356 -26.18 -22.18 3.75
CA LEU A 356 -26.75 -23.51 3.54
C LEU A 356 -27.19 -24.12 4.88
N PRO A 357 -28.08 -25.13 4.89
CA PRO A 357 -28.38 -25.88 6.10
C PRO A 357 -27.12 -26.51 6.69
N LEU A 358 -26.92 -26.41 8.00
CA LEU A 358 -25.68 -26.84 8.68
C LEU A 358 -25.23 -28.27 8.34
N GLY A 359 -26.18 -29.20 8.16
CA GLY A 359 -25.88 -30.58 7.74
C GLY A 359 -25.21 -30.68 6.36
N HIS A 360 -25.49 -29.76 5.43
CA HIS A 360 -24.83 -29.73 4.12
C HIS A 360 -23.38 -29.28 4.25
N ILE A 361 -23.09 -28.28 5.10
CA ILE A 361 -21.72 -27.83 5.37
C ILE A 361 -20.90 -28.94 6.02
N LYS A 362 -21.46 -29.63 7.04
CA LYS A 362 -20.79 -30.77 7.67
C LYS A 362 -20.52 -31.90 6.65
N ARG A 363 -21.47 -32.22 5.79
CA ARG A 363 -21.28 -33.21 4.71
C ARG A 363 -20.23 -32.76 3.70
N MET A 364 -20.21 -31.49 3.29
CA MET A 364 -19.19 -30.93 2.39
C MET A 364 -17.77 -31.06 2.99
N GLN A 365 -17.60 -30.80 4.29
CA GLN A 365 -16.32 -31.06 4.95
C GLN A 365 -15.97 -32.55 4.94
N GLU A 366 -16.92 -33.43 5.22
CA GLU A 366 -16.70 -34.88 5.24
C GLU A 366 -16.24 -35.44 3.89
N VAL A 367 -16.90 -35.04 2.78
CA VAL A 367 -16.59 -35.60 1.45
C VAL A 367 -15.48 -34.88 0.68
N TYR A 368 -15.24 -33.58 0.94
CA TYR A 368 -14.28 -32.77 0.19
C TYR A 368 -13.08 -32.28 1.02
N ASN A 369 -13.14 -32.39 2.35
CA ASN A 369 -12.09 -31.97 3.29
C ASN A 369 -11.55 -30.55 3.05
N PHE A 370 -12.44 -29.58 2.80
CA PHE A 370 -12.06 -28.20 2.46
C PHE A 370 -11.22 -27.51 3.55
N ASN A 371 -11.34 -27.92 4.82
CA ASN A 371 -10.47 -27.44 5.91
C ASN A 371 -8.96 -27.69 5.68
N ALA A 372 -8.60 -28.70 4.87
CA ALA A 372 -7.21 -29.01 4.52
C ALA A 372 -6.64 -28.16 3.36
N ILE A 373 -7.46 -27.34 2.69
CA ILE A 373 -7.00 -26.53 1.56
C ILE A 373 -6.28 -25.26 2.04
N ASN A 374 -5.03 -25.11 1.62
CA ASN A 374 -4.18 -23.95 1.91
C ASN A 374 -4.28 -22.81 0.88
N ASN A 375 -4.98 -23.00 -0.25
CA ASN A 375 -5.27 -21.92 -1.20
C ASN A 375 -6.18 -20.88 -0.52
N SER A 376 -5.71 -19.65 -0.35
CA SER A 376 -6.41 -18.63 0.43
C SER A 376 -7.75 -18.21 -0.17
N GLU A 377 -7.89 -18.16 -1.50
CA GLU A 377 -9.15 -17.81 -2.17
C GLU A 377 -10.24 -18.88 -1.93
N ILE A 378 -9.88 -20.17 -1.95
CA ILE A 378 -10.80 -21.27 -1.64
C ILE A 378 -11.11 -21.29 -0.13
N ARG A 379 -10.08 -21.27 0.72
CA ARG A 379 -10.19 -21.25 2.19
C ARG A 379 -11.04 -20.09 2.69
N PHE A 380 -10.87 -18.90 2.12
CA PHE A 380 -11.68 -17.71 2.41
C PHE A 380 -13.17 -17.93 2.11
N ARG A 381 -13.52 -18.36 0.88
CA ARG A 381 -14.92 -18.61 0.49
C ARG A 381 -15.56 -19.70 1.34
N TRP A 382 -14.82 -20.78 1.57
CA TRP A 382 -15.23 -21.88 2.44
C TRP A 382 -15.54 -21.40 3.86
N LEU A 383 -14.63 -20.68 4.50
CA LEU A 383 -14.84 -20.20 5.88
C LEU A 383 -15.98 -19.18 5.97
N ARG A 384 -16.14 -18.28 5.00
CA ARG A 384 -17.32 -17.40 4.94
C ARG A 384 -18.63 -18.19 4.85
N LEU A 385 -18.70 -19.17 3.95
CA LEU A 385 -19.86 -20.06 3.81
C LEU A 385 -20.17 -20.80 5.12
N CYS A 386 -19.15 -21.27 5.83
CA CYS A 386 -19.29 -21.95 7.12
C CYS A 386 -19.85 -21.04 8.22
N ILE A 387 -19.29 -19.84 8.38
CA ILE A 387 -19.72 -18.89 9.41
C ILE A 387 -21.14 -18.36 9.12
N GLN A 388 -21.45 -18.03 7.87
CA GLN A 388 -22.80 -17.60 7.47
C GLN A 388 -23.84 -18.72 7.66
N SER A 389 -23.44 -19.99 7.49
CA SER A 389 -24.25 -21.18 7.76
C SER A 389 -24.25 -21.61 9.24
N LYS A 390 -23.72 -20.77 10.14
CA LYS A 390 -23.68 -20.95 11.61
C LYS A 390 -22.96 -22.21 12.09
N TRP A 391 -21.89 -22.62 11.41
CA TRP A 391 -21.07 -23.76 11.86
C TRP A 391 -20.02 -23.33 12.90
N GLU A 392 -20.30 -23.59 14.18
CA GLU A 392 -19.47 -23.16 15.31
C GLU A 392 -18.02 -23.70 15.24
N GLU A 393 -17.80 -24.92 14.72
CA GLU A 393 -16.45 -25.51 14.59
C GLU A 393 -15.55 -24.75 13.59
N ALA A 394 -16.12 -23.92 12.71
CA ALA A 394 -15.36 -23.07 11.79
C ALA A 394 -14.91 -21.74 12.41
N ILE A 395 -15.44 -21.34 13.58
CA ILE A 395 -15.05 -20.11 14.29
C ILE A 395 -13.52 -20.02 14.52
N PRO A 396 -12.84 -21.02 15.13
CA PRO A 396 -11.40 -20.94 15.34
C PRO A 396 -10.60 -20.93 14.03
N LEU A 397 -11.09 -21.56 12.96
CA LEU A 397 -10.43 -21.55 11.65
C LEU A 397 -10.53 -20.17 10.97
N ALA A 398 -11.69 -19.52 11.08
CA ALA A 398 -11.92 -18.16 10.60
C ALA A 398 -11.14 -17.11 11.41
N LEU A 399 -11.14 -17.22 12.75
CA LEU A 399 -10.33 -16.37 13.64
C LEU A 399 -8.84 -16.50 13.32
N LYS A 400 -8.33 -17.73 13.16
CA LYS A 400 -6.96 -17.97 12.72
C LYS A 400 -6.68 -17.33 11.35
N MET A 401 -7.60 -17.44 10.38
CA MET A 401 -7.39 -16.85 9.06
C MET A 401 -7.32 -15.31 9.09
N VAL A 402 -8.08 -14.63 9.96
CA VAL A 402 -8.05 -13.16 10.05
C VAL A 402 -6.85 -12.61 10.84
N THR A 403 -6.15 -13.44 11.61
CA THR A 403 -4.92 -13.06 12.34
C THR A 403 -3.64 -13.55 11.65
N GLU A 404 -3.66 -14.67 10.91
CA GLU A 404 -2.49 -15.21 10.20
C GLU A 404 -2.12 -14.43 8.92
N GLN A 405 -3.02 -13.56 8.42
CA GLN A 405 -2.77 -12.66 7.29
C GLN A 405 -3.59 -11.35 7.39
N GLY A 406 -3.10 -10.27 6.76
CA GLY A 406 -3.64 -8.91 6.85
C GLY A 406 -4.36 -8.40 5.60
N ARG A 407 -4.49 -9.22 4.54
CA ARG A 407 -5.08 -8.78 3.26
C ARG A 407 -6.55 -8.43 3.43
N MET A 408 -6.89 -7.16 3.20
CA MET A 408 -8.22 -6.63 3.53
C MET A 408 -9.37 -7.32 2.78
N LYS A 409 -9.10 -7.90 1.61
CA LYS A 409 -10.04 -8.74 0.84
C LYS A 409 -10.55 -9.94 1.66
N PHE A 410 -9.70 -10.53 2.51
CA PHE A 410 -10.04 -11.68 3.34
C PHE A 410 -10.40 -11.26 4.77
N THR A 411 -9.54 -10.44 5.39
CA THR A 411 -9.65 -10.05 6.79
C THR A 411 -10.93 -9.28 7.10
N ARG A 412 -11.31 -8.28 6.29
CA ARG A 412 -12.52 -7.46 6.56
C ARG A 412 -13.83 -8.25 6.44
N PRO A 413 -14.09 -9.03 5.37
CA PRO A 413 -15.35 -9.76 5.26
C PRO A 413 -15.48 -10.90 6.28
N LEU A 414 -14.37 -11.56 6.66
CA LEU A 414 -14.41 -12.59 7.72
C LEU A 414 -14.70 -11.98 9.10
N PHE A 415 -14.09 -10.84 9.46
CA PHE A 415 -14.45 -10.14 10.71
C PHE A 415 -15.93 -9.70 10.73
N LYS A 416 -16.49 -9.26 9.59
CA LYS A 416 -17.92 -8.94 9.47
C LYS A 416 -18.81 -10.15 9.70
N ASP A 417 -18.51 -11.27 9.05
CA ASP A 417 -19.31 -12.50 9.19
C ASP A 417 -19.24 -13.03 10.62
N LEU A 418 -18.05 -13.03 11.23
CA LEU A 418 -17.83 -13.43 12.63
C LEU A 418 -18.55 -12.51 13.63
N ALA A 419 -18.65 -11.21 13.36
CA ALA A 419 -19.37 -10.26 14.20
C ALA A 419 -20.91 -10.28 13.99
N ALA A 420 -21.36 -10.76 12.83
CA ALA A 420 -22.77 -10.99 12.52
C ALA A 420 -23.30 -12.31 13.11
N PHE A 421 -22.42 -13.31 13.31
CA PHE A 421 -22.76 -14.56 13.98
C PHE A 421 -22.68 -14.42 15.50
N ASP A 422 -23.80 -14.65 16.18
CA ASP A 422 -23.99 -14.48 17.62
C ASP A 422 -22.98 -15.25 18.47
N LYS A 423 -22.58 -16.46 18.04
CA LYS A 423 -21.64 -17.34 18.75
C LYS A 423 -20.18 -16.88 18.71
N SER A 424 -19.80 -16.08 17.71
CA SER A 424 -18.43 -15.62 17.50
C SER A 424 -18.22 -14.13 17.73
N ARG A 425 -19.29 -13.35 17.92
CA ARG A 425 -19.22 -11.88 17.97
C ARG A 425 -18.24 -11.35 19.01
N ASP A 426 -18.33 -11.83 20.25
CA ASP A 426 -17.49 -11.33 21.35
C ASP A 426 -16.03 -11.78 21.17
N GLN A 427 -15.81 -13.00 20.66
CA GLN A 427 -14.48 -13.49 20.31
C GLN A 427 -13.85 -12.64 19.19
N ALA A 428 -14.62 -12.30 18.15
CA ALA A 428 -14.15 -11.47 17.05
C ALA A 428 -13.75 -10.05 17.50
N ILE A 429 -14.53 -9.44 18.40
CA ILE A 429 -14.21 -8.14 18.99
C ILE A 429 -12.95 -8.24 19.87
N HIS A 430 -12.84 -9.27 20.72
CA HIS A 430 -11.69 -9.49 21.58
C HIS A 430 -10.40 -9.74 20.78
N THR A 431 -10.43 -10.65 19.81
CA THR A 431 -9.30 -10.93 18.91
C THR A 431 -8.89 -9.70 18.10
N TYR A 432 -9.83 -8.87 17.62
CA TYR A 432 -9.49 -7.59 17.01
C TYR A 432 -8.77 -6.67 18.00
N GLN A 433 -9.28 -6.47 19.21
CA GLN A 433 -8.66 -5.60 20.22
C GLN A 433 -7.25 -6.03 20.58
N GLU A 434 -7.02 -7.34 20.75
CA GLU A 434 -5.71 -7.96 21.01
C GLU A 434 -4.72 -7.69 19.87
N HIS A 435 -5.15 -7.85 18.61
CA HIS A 435 -4.28 -7.74 17.44
C HIS A 435 -4.20 -6.32 16.85
N ARG A 436 -5.07 -5.39 17.27
CA ARG A 436 -5.21 -4.03 16.70
C ARG A 436 -3.88 -3.26 16.65
N ALA A 437 -3.01 -3.46 17.63
CA ALA A 437 -1.71 -2.79 17.73
C ALA A 437 -0.65 -3.34 16.76
N SER A 438 -0.79 -4.58 16.29
CA SER A 438 0.16 -5.26 15.38
C SER A 438 -0.32 -5.32 13.92
N MET A 439 -1.59 -5.01 13.67
CA MET A 439 -2.18 -4.87 12.33
C MET A 439 -1.63 -3.65 11.55
N HIS A 440 -1.67 -3.72 10.22
CA HIS A 440 -1.40 -2.57 9.35
C HIS A 440 -2.35 -1.41 9.71
N PRO A 441 -1.88 -0.14 9.88
CA PRO A 441 -2.70 0.96 10.42
C PRO A 441 -4.03 1.20 9.69
N VAL A 442 -4.03 1.07 8.36
CA VAL A 442 -5.24 1.18 7.52
C VAL A 442 -6.20 0.00 7.74
N THR A 443 -5.68 -1.22 7.89
CA THR A 443 -6.50 -2.42 8.14
C THR A 443 -7.14 -2.34 9.53
N ALA A 444 -6.38 -1.94 10.55
CA ALA A 444 -6.89 -1.73 11.90
C ALA A 444 -8.08 -0.76 11.90
N MET A 445 -7.91 0.44 11.35
CA MET A 445 -8.96 1.47 11.27
C MET A 445 -10.20 1.01 10.50
N LEU A 446 -10.04 0.27 9.40
CA LEU A 446 -11.18 -0.20 8.60
C LEU A 446 -11.91 -1.39 9.27
N VAL A 447 -11.20 -2.29 9.93
CA VAL A 447 -11.83 -3.38 10.71
C VAL A 447 -12.55 -2.83 11.94
N GLY A 448 -11.96 -1.88 12.67
CA GLY A 448 -12.62 -1.24 13.81
C GLY A 448 -13.92 -0.53 13.46
N LYS A 449 -13.95 0.19 12.33
CA LYS A 449 -15.19 0.75 11.77
C LYS A 449 -16.20 -0.31 11.34
N ASP A 450 -15.74 -1.40 10.73
CA ASP A 450 -16.60 -2.51 10.31
C ASP A 450 -17.23 -3.25 11.51
N LEU A 451 -16.51 -3.33 12.63
CA LEU A 451 -16.96 -3.95 13.89
C LEU A 451 -17.75 -2.99 14.81
N LYS A 452 -17.68 -1.67 14.57
CA LYS A 452 -18.28 -0.60 15.40
C LYS A 452 -17.73 -0.55 16.83
N VAL A 453 -16.40 -0.59 16.95
CA VAL A 453 -15.66 -0.63 18.23
C VAL A 453 -14.70 0.55 18.41
N ASP A 454 -14.77 1.53 17.50
CA ASP A 454 -14.03 2.80 17.49
C ASP A 454 -15.02 3.99 17.45
#